data_AF-X0XCR3-F1
#
_entry.id   AF-X0XCR3-F1
#
_cell.length_a   1.000
_cell.length_b   1.000
_cell.length_c   1.000
_cell.angle_alpha   90.00
_cell.angle_beta   90.00
_cell.angle_gamma   90.00
#
_symmetry.space_group_name_H-M   'P 1'
#
loop_
_entity.id
_entity.type
_entity.pdbx_description
1 polymer ?
#
loop_
_entity_poly.entity_id
_entity_poly.type
_entity_poly.pdbx_seq_one_letter_code
_entity_poly.pdbx_strand_id
1 'polypeptide(L)'
;MTIKWDKFINAHAVVLLVLMVLLSSAAWAGPATDCLKGTLDQIIEVLKDPSLKAPDKKNERRNILLKLIKERFDEAAFARRALGVHWKKRTKEEKQEFVEIFSDLLERTYLKKIDDYLAKAGNFSEKNILYLNETVKGRANSGL
;
A
#
# COMPACT_ATOMS: atom_id res chain seq x y z
N MET A 1 -31.48 52.13 13.07
CA MET A 1 -31.36 51.40 11.79
C MET A 1 -30.27 50.34 11.98
N THR A 2 -30.62 49.14 12.43
CA THR A 2 -29.65 48.07 12.70
C THR A 2 -29.35 47.33 11.41
N ILE A 3 -28.13 47.46 10.91
CA ILE A 3 -27.65 46.76 9.71
C ILE A 3 -27.69 45.26 10.02
N LYS A 4 -28.27 44.46 9.11
CA LYS A 4 -28.43 43.00 9.26
C LYS A 4 -27.12 42.27 8.93
N TRP A 5 -26.13 42.41 9.81
CA TRP A 5 -24.79 41.83 9.68
C TRP A 5 -24.79 40.29 9.63
N ASP A 6 -25.79 39.67 10.24
CA ASP A 6 -26.07 38.22 10.23
C ASP A 6 -26.27 37.66 8.81
N LYS A 7 -26.96 38.40 7.94
CA LYS A 7 -27.19 37.99 6.54
C LYS A 7 -25.92 38.03 5.70
N PHE A 8 -25.06 39.02 5.95
CA PHE A 8 -23.78 39.13 5.25
C PHE A 8 -22.81 38.03 5.67
N ILE A 9 -22.73 37.74 6.97
CA ILE A 9 -21.87 36.67 7.50
C ILE A 9 -22.31 35.31 6.93
N ASN A 10 -23.61 35.01 6.92
CA ASN A 10 -24.14 33.76 6.38
C ASN A 10 -23.89 33.64 4.86
N ALA A 11 -24.01 34.73 4.10
CA ALA A 11 -23.71 34.73 2.67
C ALA A 11 -22.23 34.43 2.38
N HIS A 12 -21.30 35.02 3.14
CA HIS A 12 -19.87 34.75 2.98
C HIS A 12 -19.49 33.34 3.42
N ALA A 13 -20.12 32.83 4.48
CA ALA A 13 -19.92 31.44 4.93
C ALA A 13 -20.38 30.43 3.86
N VAL A 14 -21.51 30.68 3.19
CA VAL A 14 -22.00 29.83 2.09
C VAL A 14 -21.06 29.90 0.88
N VAL A 15 -20.58 31.09 0.52
CA VAL A 15 -19.62 31.24 -0.59
C VAL A 15 -18.31 30.54 -0.30
N LEU A 16 -17.77 30.64 0.93
CA LEU A 16 -16.57 29.93 1.36
C LEU A 16 -16.75 28.41 1.36
N LEU A 17 -17.91 27.91 1.81
CA LEU A 17 -18.23 26.49 1.78
C LEU A 17 -18.28 25.95 0.34
N VAL A 18 -18.93 26.69 -0.57
CA VAL A 18 -19.01 26.32 -1.99
C VAL A 18 -17.63 26.34 -2.65
N LEU A 19 -16.79 27.33 -2.33
CA LEU A 19 -15.40 27.37 -2.77
C LEU A 19 -14.60 26.16 -2.26
N MET A 20 -14.74 25.76 -0.99
CA MET A 20 -14.06 24.56 -0.47
C MET A 20 -14.50 23.27 -1.17
N VAL A 21 -15.79 23.15 -1.50
CA VAL A 21 -16.31 22.00 -2.26
C VAL A 21 -15.78 22.01 -3.70
N LEU A 22 -15.66 23.19 -4.33
CA LEU A 22 -15.10 23.33 -5.69
C LEU A 22 -13.58 23.12 -5.75
N LEU A 23 -12.85 23.45 -4.69
CA LEU A 23 -11.42 23.14 -4.55
C LEU A 23 -11.14 21.69 -4.13
N SER A 24 -12.17 20.90 -3.82
CA SER A 24 -11.99 19.49 -3.50
C SER A 24 -11.70 18.72 -4.80
N SER A 25 -10.42 18.56 -5.13
CA SER A 25 -10.01 17.67 -6.22
C SER A 25 -10.45 16.25 -5.91
N ALA A 26 -11.20 15.62 -6.82
CA ALA A 26 -11.43 14.18 -6.76
C ALA A 26 -10.07 13.48 -6.86
N ALA A 27 -9.54 13.00 -5.73
CA ALA A 27 -8.35 12.18 -5.71
C ALA A 27 -8.74 10.79 -6.24
N TRP A 28 -8.59 10.58 -7.55
CA TRP A 28 -8.63 9.25 -8.13
C TRP A 28 -7.30 8.57 -7.83
N ALA A 29 -7.31 7.72 -6.80
CA ALA A 29 -6.27 6.72 -6.66
C ALA A 29 -6.25 5.87 -7.94
N GLY A 30 -5.06 5.70 -8.52
CA GLY A 30 -4.87 4.83 -9.67
C GLY A 30 -5.30 3.39 -9.33
N PRO A 31 -5.49 2.54 -10.34
CA PRO A 31 -5.83 1.14 -10.11
C PRO A 31 -4.83 0.42 -9.21
N ALA A 32 -5.29 -0.59 -8.47
CA ALA A 32 -4.44 -1.35 -7.53
C ALA A 32 -3.22 -1.96 -8.23
N THR A 33 -3.37 -2.34 -9.50
CA THR A 33 -2.27 -2.86 -10.32
C THR A 33 -1.15 -1.84 -10.52
N ASP A 34 -1.48 -0.55 -10.66
CA ASP A 34 -0.48 0.50 -10.87
C ASP A 34 0.32 0.80 -9.59
N CYS A 35 -0.32 0.75 -8.42
CA CYS A 35 0.39 0.84 -7.14
C CYS A 35 1.37 -0.33 -6.93
N LEU A 36 1.01 -1.52 -7.42
CA LEU A 36 1.87 -2.71 -7.36
C LEU A 36 3.03 -2.61 -8.36
N LYS A 37 2.78 -2.14 -9.58
CA LYS A 37 3.83 -1.87 -10.59
C LYS A 37 4.91 -0.97 -10.02
N GLY A 38 4.53 0.16 -9.45
CA GLY A 38 5.51 1.10 -8.88
C GLY A 38 6.41 0.48 -7.81
N THR A 39 5.88 -0.41 -6.95
CA THR A 39 6.72 -1.13 -5.97
C THR A 39 7.63 -2.15 -6.63
N LEU A 40 7.15 -2.85 -7.64
CA LEU A 40 7.95 -3.82 -8.38
C LEU A 40 9.09 -3.13 -9.14
N ASP A 41 8.85 -1.95 -9.71
CA ASP A 41 9.87 -1.14 -10.39
C ASP A 41 10.98 -0.73 -9.41
N GLN A 42 10.61 -0.25 -8.22
CA GLN A 42 11.56 0.08 -7.15
C GLN A 42 12.37 -1.14 -6.69
N ILE A 43 11.72 -2.30 -6.55
CA ILE A 43 12.41 -3.56 -6.24
C ILE A 43 13.42 -3.88 -7.33
N ILE A 44 13.03 -3.80 -8.61
CA ILE A 44 13.90 -4.08 -9.76
C ILE A 44 15.09 -3.12 -9.79
N GLU A 45 14.89 -1.84 -9.49
CA GLU A 45 15.97 -0.84 -9.41
C GLU A 45 17.00 -1.21 -8.35
N VAL A 46 16.56 -1.53 -7.13
CA VAL A 46 17.44 -1.98 -6.02
C VAL A 46 18.23 -3.24 -6.39
N LEU A 47 17.64 -4.13 -7.19
CA LEU A 47 18.32 -5.35 -7.65
C LEU A 47 19.33 -5.09 -8.78
N LYS A 48 19.06 -4.08 -9.62
CA LYS A 48 19.95 -3.70 -10.72
C LYS A 48 21.12 -2.85 -10.25
N ASP A 49 20.98 -2.11 -9.15
CA ASP A 49 21.99 -1.20 -8.60
C ASP A 49 23.34 -1.92 -8.39
N PRO A 50 24.39 -1.56 -9.17
CA PRO A 50 25.72 -2.15 -9.05
C PRO A 50 26.34 -1.95 -7.66
N SER A 51 26.03 -0.86 -6.96
CA SER A 51 26.59 -0.55 -5.64
C SER A 51 26.09 -1.49 -4.54
N LEU A 52 24.93 -2.11 -4.75
CA LEU A 52 24.28 -3.03 -3.81
C LEU A 52 24.55 -4.50 -4.15
N LYS A 53 25.30 -4.82 -5.21
CA LYS A 53 25.57 -6.21 -5.64
C LYS A 53 26.61 -6.94 -4.81
N ALA A 54 27.51 -6.20 -4.17
CA ALA A 54 28.61 -6.79 -3.42
C ALA A 54 28.11 -7.71 -2.27
N PRO A 55 28.79 -8.82 -1.95
CA PRO A 55 28.31 -9.78 -0.94
C PRO A 55 28.11 -9.18 0.46
N ASP A 56 28.95 -8.24 0.85
CA ASP A 56 28.89 -7.48 2.11
C ASP A 56 27.67 -6.55 2.19
N LYS A 57 27.10 -6.16 1.05
CA LYS A 57 25.87 -5.36 0.93
C LYS A 57 24.59 -6.16 1.03
N LYS A 58 24.66 -7.49 1.23
CA LYS A 58 23.49 -8.38 1.28
C LYS A 58 22.44 -7.92 2.31
N ASN A 59 22.86 -7.58 3.53
CA ASN A 59 21.93 -7.17 4.58
C ASN A 59 21.31 -5.79 4.30
N GLU A 60 22.09 -4.86 3.73
CA GLU A 60 21.60 -3.54 3.33
C GLU A 60 20.54 -3.66 2.23
N ARG A 61 20.84 -4.42 1.17
CA ARG A 61 19.90 -4.74 0.09
C ARG A 61 18.62 -5.37 0.62
N ARG A 62 18.74 -6.34 1.55
CA ARG A 62 17.59 -6.97 2.20
C ARG A 62 16.71 -5.95 2.94
N ASN A 63 17.31 -5.06 3.72
CA ASN A 63 16.57 -4.07 4.50
C ASN A 63 15.81 -3.08 3.61
N ILE A 64 16.41 -2.67 2.48
CA ILE A 64 15.74 -1.80 1.50
C ILE A 64 14.51 -2.52 0.91
N LEU A 65 14.68 -3.78 0.47
CA LEU A 65 13.59 -4.56 -0.10
C LEU A 65 12.46 -4.81 0.90
N LEU A 66 12.80 -5.12 2.16
CA LEU A 66 11.81 -5.28 3.23
C LEU A 66 10.96 -4.02 3.43
N LYS A 67 11.59 -2.83 3.40
CA LYS A 67 10.86 -1.56 3.51
C LYS A 67 9.86 -1.39 2.37
N LEU A 68 10.30 -1.61 1.12
CA LEU A 68 9.44 -1.51 -0.07
C LEU A 68 8.25 -2.47 0.00
N ILE A 69 8.48 -3.69 0.48
CA ILE A 69 7.41 -4.68 0.66
C ILE A 69 6.45 -4.22 1.77
N LYS A 70 6.96 -3.79 2.93
CA LYS A 70 6.12 -3.38 4.06
C LYS A 70 5.19 -2.21 3.73
N GLU A 71 5.58 -1.32 2.82
CA GLU A 71 4.69 -0.24 2.32
C GLU A 71 3.42 -0.72 1.61
N ARG A 72 3.37 -1.99 1.17
CA ARG A 72 2.19 -2.59 0.52
C ARG A 72 1.44 -3.57 1.39
N PHE A 73 1.98 -3.94 2.55
CA PHE A 73 1.40 -4.95 3.43
C PHE A 73 0.72 -4.30 4.63
N ASP A 74 -0.61 -4.37 4.67
CA ASP A 74 -1.38 -4.08 5.88
C ASP A 74 -1.31 -5.30 6.82
N GLU A 75 -0.31 -5.27 7.69
CA GLU A 75 -0.03 -6.34 8.66
C GLU A 75 -1.25 -6.68 9.53
N ALA A 76 -2.01 -5.66 9.96
CA ALA A 76 -3.19 -5.85 10.79
C ALA A 76 -4.33 -6.54 10.02
N ALA A 77 -4.55 -6.13 8.76
CA ALA A 77 -5.56 -6.77 7.91
C ALA A 77 -5.22 -8.23 7.61
N PHE A 78 -3.95 -8.53 7.33
CA PHE A 78 -3.47 -9.89 7.06
C PHE A 78 -3.56 -10.77 8.32
N ALA A 79 -3.08 -10.29 9.46
CA ALA A 79 -3.18 -10.98 10.74
C ALA A 79 -4.65 -11.28 11.11
N ARG A 80 -5.53 -10.29 10.92
CA ARG A 80 -6.98 -10.47 11.11
C ARG A 80 -7.56 -11.52 10.16
N ARG A 81 -7.15 -11.53 8.89
CA ARG A 81 -7.58 -12.52 7.90
C ARG A 81 -7.13 -13.93 8.30
N ALA A 82 -5.89 -14.06 8.80
CA ALA A 82 -5.31 -15.32 9.26
C ALA A 82 -6.03 -15.89 10.49
N LEU A 83 -6.36 -15.05 11.49
CA LEU A 83 -7.12 -15.48 12.67
C LEU A 83 -8.61 -15.74 12.40
N GLY A 84 -9.16 -15.14 11.35
CA GLY A 84 -10.54 -15.34 10.93
C GLY A 84 -11.54 -15.11 12.07
N VAL A 85 -12.33 -16.14 12.39
CA VAL A 85 -13.37 -16.07 13.44
C VAL A 85 -12.81 -15.83 14.84
N HIS A 86 -11.56 -16.22 15.10
CA HIS A 86 -10.92 -16.06 16.40
C HIS A 86 -10.52 -14.61 16.69
N TRP A 87 -10.34 -13.79 15.65
CA TRP A 87 -9.97 -12.37 15.81
C TRP A 87 -10.94 -11.60 16.72
N LYS A 88 -12.25 -11.85 16.57
CA LYS A 88 -13.27 -11.14 17.34
C LYS A 88 -13.19 -11.43 18.85
N LYS A 89 -12.68 -12.61 19.22
CA LYS A 89 -12.57 -13.09 20.61
C LYS A 89 -11.29 -12.63 21.32
N ARG A 90 -10.43 -11.87 20.65
CA ARG A 90 -9.16 -11.38 21.21
C ARG A 90 -9.29 -9.99 21.80
N THR A 91 -8.58 -9.72 22.90
CA THR A 91 -8.43 -8.37 23.46
C THR A 91 -7.64 -7.48 22.49
N LYS A 92 -7.51 -6.19 22.82
CA LYS A 92 -6.72 -5.26 22.00
C LYS A 92 -5.24 -5.64 22.05
N GLU A 93 -4.77 -6.02 23.23
CA GLU A 93 -3.39 -6.40 23.52
C GLU A 93 -3.05 -7.70 22.78
N GLU A 94 -3.90 -8.72 22.88
CA GLU A 94 -3.72 -10.00 22.17
C GLU A 94 -3.73 -9.81 20.64
N LYS A 95 -4.53 -8.88 20.12
CA LYS A 95 -4.53 -8.55 18.68
C LYS A 95 -3.20 -7.92 18.29
N GLN A 96 -2.71 -6.97 19.06
CA GLN A 96 -1.45 -6.28 18.78
C GLN A 96 -0.26 -7.26 18.84
N GLU A 97 -0.20 -8.08 19.87
CA GLU A 97 0.80 -9.14 20.02
C GLU A 97 0.73 -10.13 18.84
N PHE A 98 -0.48 -10.55 18.46
CA PHE A 98 -0.65 -11.45 17.32
C PHE A 98 -0.18 -10.84 16.00
N VAL A 99 -0.47 -9.55 15.74
CA VAL A 99 0.03 -8.87 14.54
C VAL A 99 1.56 -8.93 14.51
N GLU A 100 2.22 -8.59 15.62
CA GLU A 100 3.67 -8.55 15.70
C GLU A 100 4.32 -9.92 15.43
N ILE A 101 3.88 -10.96 16.14
CA ILE A 101 4.45 -12.32 15.97
C ILE A 101 4.14 -12.90 14.59
N PHE A 102 2.97 -12.59 14.02
CA PHE A 102 2.59 -13.06 12.69
C PHE A 102 3.41 -12.35 11.60
N SER A 103 3.62 -11.05 11.72
CA SER A 103 4.49 -10.27 10.83
C SER A 103 5.93 -10.80 10.85
N ASP A 104 6.50 -11.04 12.04
CA ASP A 104 7.86 -11.60 12.18
C ASP A 104 7.96 -12.99 11.55
N LEU A 105 6.94 -13.84 11.73
CA LEU A 105 6.89 -15.16 11.09
C LEU A 105 6.88 -15.06 9.56
N LEU A 106 6.04 -14.18 8.99
CA LEU A 106 5.99 -13.97 7.54
C LEU A 106 7.31 -13.43 7.00
N GLU A 107 7.88 -12.44 7.69
CA GLU A 107 9.18 -11.87 7.36
C GLU A 107 10.23 -12.97 7.29
N ARG A 108 10.40 -13.78 8.33
CA ARG A 108 11.39 -14.88 8.36
C ARG A 108 11.13 -15.93 7.28
N THR A 109 9.86 -16.30 7.06
CA THR A 109 9.48 -17.36 6.12
C THR A 109 9.71 -16.95 4.66
N TYR A 110 9.39 -15.70 4.32
CA TYR A 110 9.48 -15.20 2.96
C TYR A 110 10.81 -14.49 2.67
N LEU A 111 11.55 -14.02 3.67
CA LEU A 111 12.90 -13.46 3.50
C LEU A 111 13.85 -14.45 2.82
N LYS A 112 13.81 -15.72 3.22
CA LYS A 112 14.62 -16.75 2.58
C LYS A 112 14.20 -16.94 1.11
N LYS A 113 12.89 -16.92 0.83
CA LYS A 113 12.38 -17.01 -0.54
C LYS A 113 12.80 -15.81 -1.38
N ILE A 114 12.79 -14.61 -0.81
CA ILE A 114 13.33 -13.41 -1.46
C ILE A 114 14.78 -13.69 -1.84
N ASP A 115 15.65 -14.02 -0.88
CA ASP A 115 17.06 -14.36 -1.16
C ASP A 115 17.22 -15.41 -2.28
N ASP A 116 16.41 -16.48 -2.27
CA ASP A 116 16.45 -17.55 -3.29
C ASP A 116 16.01 -17.07 -4.68
N TYR A 117 14.95 -16.24 -4.74
CA TYR A 117 14.52 -15.58 -5.98
C TYR A 117 15.58 -14.58 -6.46
N LEU A 118 16.21 -13.83 -5.55
CA LEU A 118 17.26 -12.85 -5.85
C LEU A 118 18.55 -13.50 -6.34
N ALA A 119 18.95 -14.64 -5.79
CA ALA A 119 20.11 -15.40 -6.27
C ALA A 119 19.91 -15.90 -7.71
N LYS A 120 18.65 -16.11 -8.12
CA LYS A 120 18.25 -16.45 -9.50
C LYS A 120 17.91 -15.21 -10.34
N ALA A 121 17.93 -14.01 -9.76
CA ALA A 121 17.46 -12.77 -10.36
C ALA A 121 18.49 -12.09 -11.28
N GLY A 122 19.63 -12.71 -11.59
CA GLY A 122 20.54 -12.22 -12.64
C GLY A 122 19.84 -11.94 -13.98
N ASN A 123 18.67 -12.57 -14.19
CA ASN A 123 17.79 -12.36 -15.35
C ASN A 123 16.42 -11.74 -14.98
N PHE A 124 16.22 -11.20 -13.78
CA PHE A 124 14.94 -10.59 -13.39
C PHE A 124 14.82 -9.20 -14.01
N SER A 125 13.79 -9.03 -14.83
CA SER A 125 13.44 -7.79 -15.52
C SER A 125 11.92 -7.67 -15.54
N GLU A 126 11.41 -6.48 -15.84
CA GLU A 126 9.98 -6.22 -16.05
C GLU A 126 9.35 -7.24 -17.01
N LYS A 127 10.13 -7.73 -18.00
CA LYS A 127 9.73 -8.77 -18.95
C LYS A 127 9.31 -10.10 -18.30
N ASN A 128 9.72 -10.34 -17.06
CA ASN A 128 9.40 -11.55 -16.32
C ASN A 128 8.06 -11.43 -15.56
N ILE A 129 7.41 -10.26 -15.62
CA ILE A 129 6.13 -9.99 -14.95
C ILE A 129 5.04 -9.82 -16.00
N LEU A 130 4.02 -10.69 -15.96
CA LEU A 130 2.83 -10.58 -16.79
C LEU A 130 1.70 -9.96 -15.97
N TYR A 131 1.29 -8.75 -16.34
CA TYR A 131 0.10 -8.10 -15.76
C TYR A 131 -1.16 -8.59 -16.46
N LEU A 132 -2.09 -9.14 -15.69
CA LEU A 132 -3.42 -9.52 -16.20
C LEU A 132 -4.36 -8.32 -16.13
N ASN A 133 -5.40 -8.31 -16.97
CA ASN A 133 -6.43 -7.29 -16.91
C ASN A 133 -7.12 -7.29 -15.54
N GLU A 134 -7.25 -6.11 -14.94
CA GLU A 134 -7.96 -5.94 -13.67
C GLU A 134 -9.43 -5.58 -13.89
N THR A 135 -10.31 -6.16 -13.07
CA THR A 135 -11.74 -5.84 -13.06
C THR A 135 -12.14 -5.34 -11.68
N VAL A 136 -12.73 -4.14 -11.61
CA VAL A 136 -13.25 -3.59 -10.35
C VAL A 136 -14.60 -4.23 -10.05
N LYS A 137 -14.68 -5.00 -8.95
CA LYS A 137 -15.94 -5.56 -8.47
C LYS A 137 -16.84 -4.42 -7.96
N GLY A 138 -17.90 -4.12 -8.70
CA GLY A 138 -18.87 -3.07 -8.35
C GLY A 138 -19.21 -2.07 -9.46
N ARG A 139 -18.57 -2.14 -10.63
CA ARG A 139 -19.02 -1.38 -11.81
C ARG A 139 -20.29 -2.05 -12.34
N ALA A 140 -21.43 -1.35 -12.28
CA ALA A 140 -22.64 -1.78 -12.94
C ALA A 140 -22.32 -2.01 -14.43
N ASN A 141 -22.59 -3.22 -14.92
CA ASN A 141 -22.77 -3.43 -16.34
C ASN A 141 -23.97 -2.58 -16.78
N SER A 142 -23.74 -1.33 -17.18
CA SER A 142 -24.64 -0.68 -18.12
C SER A 142 -24.32 -1.25 -19.49
N GLY A 143 -24.79 -2.47 -19.73
CA GLY A 143 -24.99 -2.93 -21.09
C GLY A 143 -26.10 -2.08 -21.69
N LEU A 144 -25.75 -1.29 -22.70
CA LEU A 144 -26.45 -1.10 -23.97
C LEU A 144 -25.47 -0.39 -24.91
#